data_AF-A0A3M0JEW5-F1
#
_entry.id   AF-A0A3M0JEW5-F1
#
_cell.length_a   1.000
_cell.length_b   1.000
_cell.length_c   1.000
_cell.angle_alpha   90.00
_cell.angle_beta   90.00
_cell.angle_gamma   90.00
#
_symmetry.space_group_name_H-M   'P 1'
#
loop_
_entity.id
_entity.type
_entity.pdbx_description
1 polymer ?
#
loop_
_entity_poly.entity_id
_entity_poly.type
_entity_poly.pdbx_seq_one_letter_code
_entity_poly.pdbx_strand_id
1 'polypeptide(L)'
;MKVKIMKLTAEDLEEINPEVWAEGGKSGLLNIPPIEVKMQPGTPPIRIKQYPMSLEGKKGLIPIIEQLLKEGILEPCMSPHNTPILAVKKAEGKYRLVQDLREINKRTITKHPVVPNPYNLLSQIPQEHAWFTIIDLKDAFWACPLAEGSRDWFAFEWDHPETKRRQQLRWTRLPQGFTESPNLFGQALERLLEQFTPEGQVQILQYVDDLLISGEKPT
;
A
#
# COMPACT_ATOMS: atom_id res chain seq x y z
N MET A 1 -16.44 23.08 21.74
CA MET A 1 -14.99 22.87 21.58
C MET A 1 -14.57 23.49 20.26
N LYS A 2 -13.61 24.43 20.25
CA LYS A 2 -13.06 24.98 19.00
C LYS A 2 -11.79 24.21 18.66
N VAL A 3 -11.83 23.40 17.61
CA VAL A 3 -10.64 22.71 17.09
C VAL A 3 -9.87 23.71 16.22
N LYS A 4 -8.57 23.88 16.49
CA LYS A 4 -7.69 24.72 15.68
C LYS A 4 -6.78 23.80 14.86
N ILE A 5 -6.90 23.85 13.54
CA ILE A 5 -5.99 23.15 12.64
C ILE A 5 -4.75 24.03 12.49
N MET A 6 -3.58 23.48 12.82
CA MET A 6 -2.28 24.12 12.61
C MET A 6 -1.61 23.41 11.44
N LYS A 7 -1.04 24.18 10.51
CA LYS A 7 -0.25 23.63 9.42
C LYS A 7 1.22 23.69 9.83
N LEU A 8 1.99 22.70 9.43
CA LEU A 8 3.45 22.73 9.54
C LEU A 8 3.97 24.01 8.86
N THR A 9 4.83 24.72 9.56
CA THR A 9 5.55 25.89 9.07
C THR A 9 6.84 25.48 8.37
N ALA A 10 7.52 26.43 7.73
CA ALA A 10 8.82 26.15 7.11
C ALA A 10 9.89 25.79 8.16
N GLU A 11 9.83 26.41 9.34
CA GLU A 11 10.72 26.13 10.47
C GLU A 11 10.50 24.71 11.00
N ASP A 12 9.24 24.27 11.15
CA ASP A 12 8.93 22.90 11.58
C ASP A 12 9.50 21.86 10.58
N LEU A 13 9.45 22.15 9.28
CA LEU A 13 9.97 21.26 8.24
C LEU A 13 11.50 21.17 8.22
N GLU A 14 12.22 22.17 8.73
CA GLU A 14 13.69 22.11 8.87
C GLU A 14 14.12 21.17 10.00
N GLU A 15 13.28 20.99 11.02
CA GLU A 15 13.56 20.08 12.16
C GLU A 15 13.16 18.62 11.88
N ILE A 16 12.27 18.39 10.90
CA ILE A 16 11.82 17.05 10.50
C ILE A 16 12.81 16.43 9.52
N ASN A 17 13.19 15.17 9.74
CA ASN A 17 14.04 14.43 8.80
C ASN A 17 13.38 14.42 7.40
N PRO A 18 13.97 15.04 6.37
CA PRO A 18 13.36 15.16 5.05
C PRO A 18 13.16 13.80 4.35
N GLU A 19 13.85 12.75 4.78
CA GLU A 19 13.71 11.40 4.21
C GLU A 19 12.39 10.71 4.59
N VAL A 20 11.67 11.20 5.60
CA VAL A 20 10.38 10.60 6.01
C VAL A 20 9.24 11.02 5.08
N TRP A 21 9.40 12.13 4.35
CA TRP A 21 8.39 12.62 3.44
C TRP A 21 8.49 11.91 2.10
N ALA A 22 7.33 11.53 1.57
CA ALA A 22 7.24 10.86 0.27
C ALA A 22 7.44 11.85 -0.89
N GLU A 23 8.63 12.40 -1.00
CA GLU A 23 9.08 13.27 -2.08
C GLU A 23 9.85 12.48 -3.15
N GLY A 24 9.70 12.86 -4.42
CA GLY A 24 10.66 12.43 -5.47
C GLY A 24 10.59 10.97 -5.94
N GLY A 25 9.48 10.23 -5.73
CA GLY A 25 9.26 8.93 -6.39
C GLY A 25 10.16 7.81 -5.87
N LYS A 26 10.45 7.81 -4.57
CA LYS A 26 10.97 6.64 -3.86
C LYS A 26 9.84 6.04 -3.03
N SER A 27 9.42 4.82 -3.36
CA SER A 27 8.54 4.06 -2.45
C SER A 27 9.35 3.54 -1.25
N GLY A 28 8.72 3.54 -0.08
CA GLY A 28 9.31 2.94 1.11
C GLY A 28 9.54 1.43 0.94
N LEU A 29 10.41 0.87 1.78
CA LEU A 29 10.60 -0.56 1.90
C LEU A 29 10.82 -0.92 3.37
N LEU A 30 9.87 -1.66 3.95
CA LEU A 30 9.99 -2.15 5.31
C LEU A 30 11.04 -3.26 5.40
N ASN A 31 11.89 -3.17 6.42
CA ASN A 31 12.84 -4.22 6.78
C ASN A 31 12.14 -5.31 7.61
N ILE A 32 11.21 -6.03 6.98
CA ILE A 32 10.46 -7.14 7.58
C ILE A 32 10.64 -8.41 6.75
N PRO A 33 10.42 -9.61 7.35
CA PRO A 33 10.36 -10.84 6.57
C PRO A 33 9.34 -10.73 5.43
N PRO A 34 9.67 -11.19 4.20
CA PRO A 34 8.74 -11.18 3.08
C PRO A 34 7.42 -11.88 3.42
N ILE A 35 6.32 -11.25 3.02
CA ILE A 35 4.97 -11.71 3.34
C ILE A 35 4.58 -12.84 2.40
N GLU A 36 4.20 -13.97 2.99
CA GLU A 36 3.65 -15.12 2.29
C GLU A 36 2.13 -15.02 2.15
N VAL A 37 1.63 -15.28 0.94
CA VAL A 37 0.20 -15.36 0.64
C VAL A 37 -0.23 -16.82 0.57
N LYS A 38 -1.21 -17.19 1.40
CA LYS A 38 -1.75 -18.54 1.46
C LYS A 38 -3.01 -18.65 0.62
N MET A 39 -3.00 -19.58 -0.33
CA MET A 39 -4.15 -19.92 -1.18
C MET A 39 -4.82 -21.20 -0.67
N GLN A 40 -6.10 -21.37 -1.00
CA GLN A 40 -6.86 -22.57 -0.68
C GLN A 40 -6.18 -23.80 -1.31
N PRO A 41 -6.10 -24.94 -0.59
CA PRO A 41 -5.49 -26.16 -1.11
C PRO A 41 -6.11 -26.58 -2.45
N GLY A 42 -5.27 -26.95 -3.41
CA GLY A 42 -5.73 -27.38 -4.74
C GLY A 42 -6.16 -26.25 -5.67
N THR A 43 -5.86 -24.98 -5.35
CA THR A 43 -6.13 -23.84 -6.25
C THR A 43 -5.45 -24.05 -7.61
N PRO A 44 -6.21 -24.16 -8.72
CA PRO A 44 -5.62 -24.30 -10.05
C PRO A 44 -4.99 -22.98 -10.52
N PRO A 45 -4.16 -23.00 -11.57
CA PRO A 45 -3.68 -21.78 -12.22
C PRO A 45 -4.83 -20.88 -12.65
N ILE A 46 -4.80 -19.62 -12.20
CA ILE A 46 -5.82 -18.61 -12.53
C ILE A 46 -5.38 -17.92 -13.81
N ARG A 47 -6.10 -18.13 -14.93
CA ARG A 47 -5.72 -17.61 -16.25
C ARG A 47 -6.83 -16.76 -16.85
N ILE A 48 -6.94 -15.52 -16.39
CA ILE A 48 -7.91 -14.57 -16.91
C ILE A 48 -7.23 -13.73 -17.99
N LYS A 49 -7.86 -13.62 -19.16
CA LYS A 49 -7.33 -12.82 -20.27
C LYS A 49 -7.38 -11.33 -19.93
N GLN A 50 -6.38 -10.58 -20.41
CA GLN A 50 -6.40 -9.13 -20.34
C GLN A 50 -7.65 -8.57 -21.04
N TYR A 51 -8.41 -7.72 -20.34
CA TYR A 51 -9.55 -7.03 -20.92
C TYR A 51 -9.10 -6.01 -21.96
N PRO A 52 -9.91 -5.72 -22.99
CA PRO A 52 -9.65 -4.62 -23.92
C PRO A 52 -9.44 -3.30 -23.15
N MET A 53 -8.38 -2.59 -23.48
CA MET A 53 -8.03 -1.31 -22.87
C MET A 53 -7.86 -0.26 -23.96
N SER A 54 -8.40 0.93 -23.75
CA SER A 54 -8.27 2.04 -24.71
C SER A 54 -6.81 2.45 -24.90
N LEU A 55 -6.48 2.99 -26.07
CA LEU A 55 -5.13 3.50 -26.35
C LEU A 55 -4.74 4.63 -25.38
N GLU A 56 -5.69 5.51 -25.04
CA GLU A 56 -5.49 6.57 -24.03
C GLU A 56 -5.16 5.96 -22.66
N GLY A 57 -5.90 4.94 -22.23
CA GLY A 57 -5.65 4.25 -20.97
C GLY A 57 -4.29 3.58 -20.94
N LYS A 58 -3.91 2.87 -22.01
CA LYS A 58 -2.57 2.28 -22.13
C LYS A 58 -1.48 3.34 -22.05
N LYS A 59 -1.60 4.44 -22.80
CA LYS A 59 -0.64 5.56 -22.74
C LYS A 59 -0.52 6.17 -21.34
N GLY A 60 -1.65 6.32 -20.64
CA GLY A 60 -1.67 6.80 -19.27
C GLY A 60 -0.96 5.89 -18.26
N LEU A 61 -0.89 4.57 -18.54
CA LEU A 61 -0.20 3.60 -17.69
C LEU A 61 1.29 3.46 -17.96
N ILE A 62 1.81 3.94 -19.11
CA ILE A 62 3.25 3.87 -19.45
C ILE A 62 4.13 4.43 -18.32
N PRO A 63 4.00 5.72 -17.92
CA PRO A 63 4.90 6.28 -16.91
C PRO A 63 4.75 5.60 -15.55
N ILE A 64 3.57 5.04 -15.25
CA ILE A 64 3.29 4.34 -13.99
C ILE A 64 4.04 3.00 -13.98
N ILE A 65 3.89 2.20 -15.04
CA ILE A 65 4.54 0.88 -15.13
C ILE A 65 6.06 1.02 -15.21
N GLU A 66 6.57 2.01 -15.95
CA GLU A 66 8.01 2.28 -16.03
C GLU A 66 8.59 2.68 -14.67
N GLN A 67 7.89 3.54 -13.92
CA GLN A 67 8.32 3.92 -12.58
C GLN A 67 8.29 2.72 -11.62
N LEU A 68 7.22 1.92 -11.64
CA LEU A 68 7.11 0.73 -10.79
C LEU A 68 8.18 -0.33 -11.11
N LEU A 69 8.58 -0.47 -12.38
CA LEU A 69 9.69 -1.33 -12.80
C LEU A 69 11.03 -0.77 -12.31
N LYS A 70 11.25 0.54 -12.45
CA LYS A 70 12.47 1.22 -11.99
C LYS A 70 12.66 1.11 -10.49
N GLU A 71 11.57 1.19 -9.72
CA GLU A 71 11.56 1.01 -8.26
C GLU A 71 11.61 -0.47 -7.83
N GLY A 72 11.56 -1.40 -8.78
CA GLY A 72 11.55 -2.85 -8.50
C GLY A 72 10.28 -3.33 -7.81
N ILE A 73 9.19 -2.55 -7.84
CA ILE A 73 7.86 -2.93 -7.32
C ILE A 73 7.17 -3.90 -8.27
N LEU A 74 7.44 -3.75 -9.57
CA LEU A 74 7.13 -4.72 -10.60
C LEU A 74 8.40 -5.37 -11.11
N GLU A 75 8.29 -6.64 -11.52
CA GLU A 75 9.35 -7.35 -12.23
C GLU A 75 8.79 -8.20 -13.38
N PRO A 76 9.55 -8.40 -14.48
CA PRO A 76 9.19 -9.35 -15.53
C PRO A 76 9.11 -10.78 -14.98
N CYS A 77 8.18 -11.57 -15.50
CA CYS A 77 8.00 -12.96 -15.07
C CYS A 77 7.44 -13.87 -16.18
N MET A 78 7.34 -15.16 -15.86
CA MET A 78 6.65 -16.18 -16.65
C MET A 78 5.77 -17.04 -15.70
N SER A 79 4.77 -16.38 -15.11
CA SER A 79 3.83 -17.00 -14.18
C SER A 79 2.77 -17.84 -14.92
N PRO A 80 2.37 -19.00 -14.35
CA PRO A 80 1.24 -19.75 -14.86
C PRO A 80 -0.12 -19.06 -14.60
N HIS A 81 -0.12 -17.98 -13.80
CA HIS A 81 -1.29 -17.17 -13.47
C HIS A 81 -1.32 -15.88 -14.28
N ASN A 82 -2.51 -15.35 -14.51
CA ASN A 82 -2.71 -14.03 -15.07
C ASN A 82 -4.06 -13.46 -14.60
N THR A 83 -4.03 -12.21 -14.17
CA THR A 83 -5.25 -11.41 -13.93
C THR A 83 -5.17 -10.10 -14.71
N PRO A 84 -6.30 -9.54 -15.17
CA PRO A 84 -6.30 -8.36 -16.01
C PRO A 84 -6.04 -7.09 -15.19
N ILE A 85 -5.47 -6.10 -15.84
CA ILE A 85 -5.33 -4.73 -15.33
C ILE A 85 -6.28 -3.77 -16.03
N LEU A 86 -6.61 -2.68 -15.35
CA LEU A 86 -7.46 -1.59 -15.80
C LEU A 86 -6.72 -0.26 -15.63
N ALA A 87 -6.90 0.63 -16.60
CA ALA A 87 -6.50 2.02 -16.51
C ALA A 87 -7.70 2.84 -15.99
N VAL A 88 -7.64 3.29 -14.74
CA VAL A 88 -8.71 4.09 -14.12
C VAL A 88 -8.31 5.55 -14.07
N LYS A 89 -9.12 6.44 -14.64
CA LYS A 89 -8.87 7.88 -14.64
C LYS A 89 -9.34 8.49 -13.31
N LYS A 90 -8.46 9.22 -12.62
CA LYS A 90 -8.78 10.02 -11.45
C LYS A 90 -9.45 11.33 -11.85
N ALA A 91 -10.14 11.99 -10.90
CA ALA A 91 -10.77 13.30 -11.11
C ALA A 91 -9.76 14.37 -11.62
N GLU A 92 -8.50 14.26 -11.20
CA GLU A 92 -7.38 15.12 -11.64
C GLU A 92 -6.87 14.82 -13.06
N GLY A 93 -7.48 13.89 -13.78
CA GLY A 93 -7.07 13.50 -15.14
C GLY A 93 -5.90 12.52 -15.21
N LYS A 94 -5.21 12.24 -14.09
CA LYS A 94 -4.16 11.21 -13.97
C LYS A 94 -4.75 9.80 -14.04
N TYR A 95 -3.97 8.85 -14.53
CA TYR A 95 -4.35 7.43 -14.54
C TYR A 95 -3.87 6.68 -13.29
N ARG A 96 -4.54 5.58 -12.96
CA ARG A 96 -4.15 4.61 -11.93
C ARG A 96 -4.17 3.21 -12.54
N LEU A 97 -3.13 2.45 -12.26
CA LEU A 97 -3.08 1.02 -12.51
C LEU A 97 -3.94 0.30 -11.45
N VAL A 98 -4.95 -0.43 -11.89
CA VAL A 98 -5.78 -1.27 -11.01
C VAL A 98 -5.75 -2.69 -11.54
N GLN A 99 -5.38 -3.65 -10.71
CA GLN A 99 -5.45 -5.07 -11.07
C GLN A 99 -6.74 -5.68 -10.54
N ASP A 100 -7.42 -6.45 -11.38
CA ASP A 100 -8.63 -7.18 -11.00
C ASP A 100 -8.26 -8.47 -10.27
N LEU A 101 -8.10 -8.36 -8.95
CA LEU A 101 -7.71 -9.47 -8.08
C LEU A 101 -8.89 -10.28 -7.54
N ARG A 102 -10.11 -10.11 -8.08
CA ARG A 102 -11.31 -10.78 -7.54
C ARG A 102 -11.18 -12.30 -7.51
N GLU A 103 -10.64 -12.92 -8.55
CA GLU A 103 -10.46 -14.38 -8.58
C GLU A 103 -9.32 -14.86 -7.67
N ILE A 104 -8.31 -14.03 -7.42
CA ILE A 104 -7.28 -14.30 -6.42
C ILE A 104 -7.92 -14.25 -5.03
N ASN A 105 -8.59 -13.15 -4.71
CA ASN A 105 -9.24 -12.91 -3.42
C ASN A 105 -10.22 -14.03 -3.03
N LYS A 106 -11.01 -14.56 -3.99
CA LYS A 106 -11.94 -15.69 -3.75
C LYS A 106 -11.25 -16.97 -3.27
N ARG A 107 -9.98 -17.17 -3.64
CA ARG A 107 -9.20 -18.39 -3.38
C ARG A 107 -8.10 -18.18 -2.36
N THR A 108 -7.92 -16.97 -1.86
CA THR A 108 -7.02 -16.67 -0.76
C THR A 108 -7.62 -17.18 0.55
N ILE A 109 -6.78 -17.75 1.41
CA ILE A 109 -7.16 -18.04 2.79
C ILE A 109 -7.09 -16.73 3.56
N THR A 110 -8.24 -16.16 3.87
CA THR A 110 -8.34 -14.93 4.66
C THR A 110 -8.09 -15.22 6.13
N LYS A 111 -7.35 -14.34 6.80
CA LYS A 111 -7.23 -14.38 8.26
C LYS A 111 -8.36 -13.57 8.87
N HIS A 112 -8.66 -13.82 10.14
CA HIS A 112 -9.56 -12.93 10.86
C HIS A 112 -8.93 -11.53 10.92
N PRO A 113 -9.62 -10.47 10.48
CA PRO A 113 -9.09 -9.12 10.56
C PRO A 113 -9.00 -8.71 12.04
N VAL A 114 -7.82 -8.26 12.46
CA VAL A 114 -7.58 -7.75 13.83
C VAL A 114 -7.66 -6.22 13.87
N VAL A 115 -8.06 -5.57 12.78
CA VAL A 115 -8.14 -4.11 12.69
C VAL A 115 -9.19 -3.61 13.70
N PRO A 116 -8.80 -2.78 14.69
CA PRO A 116 -9.72 -2.28 15.70
C PRO A 116 -10.77 -1.36 15.08
N ASN A 117 -11.99 -1.41 15.61
CA ASN A 117 -13.03 -0.44 15.25
C ASN A 117 -12.54 0.98 15.59
N PRO A 118 -12.64 1.96 14.67
CA PRO A 118 -12.21 3.34 14.92
C PRO A 118 -12.73 3.93 16.24
N TYR A 119 -13.97 3.65 16.63
CA TYR A 119 -14.54 4.13 17.88
C TYR A 119 -13.83 3.54 19.11
N ASN A 120 -13.51 2.25 19.06
CA ASN A 120 -12.76 1.59 20.14
C ASN A 120 -11.34 2.13 20.22
N LEU A 121 -10.69 2.37 19.07
CA LEU A 121 -9.35 2.93 19.00
C LEU A 121 -9.30 4.35 19.58
N LEU A 122 -10.22 5.22 19.16
CA LEU A 122 -10.30 6.59 19.65
C LEU A 122 -10.67 6.67 21.14
N SER A 123 -11.41 5.69 21.67
CA SER A 123 -11.73 5.65 23.10
C SER A 123 -10.52 5.39 24.01
N GLN A 124 -9.39 4.95 23.44
CA GLN A 124 -8.14 4.74 24.18
C GLN A 124 -7.37 6.04 24.44
N ILE A 125 -7.76 7.14 23.80
CA ILE A 125 -7.11 8.45 23.94
C ILE A 125 -7.41 8.99 25.34
N PRO A 126 -6.39 9.27 26.16
CA PRO A 126 -6.56 9.94 27.45
C PRO A 126 -7.21 11.31 27.31
N GLN A 127 -8.04 11.69 28.27
CA GLN A 127 -8.81 12.95 28.22
C GLN A 127 -7.89 14.18 28.28
N GLU A 128 -6.72 14.04 28.90
CA GLU A 128 -5.66 15.02 29.02
C GLU A 128 -4.96 15.33 27.68
N HIS A 129 -5.08 14.45 26.67
CA HIS A 129 -4.48 14.69 25.37
C HIS A 129 -5.28 15.73 24.58
N ALA A 130 -4.68 16.90 24.37
CA ALA A 130 -5.30 18.02 23.68
C ALA A 130 -4.67 18.30 22.31
N TRP A 131 -3.53 17.68 22.00
CA TRP A 131 -2.77 17.86 20.77
C TRP A 131 -2.79 16.58 19.94
N PHE A 132 -2.99 16.74 18.65
CA PHE A 132 -3.15 15.63 17.71
C PHE A 132 -2.38 15.88 16.43
N THR A 133 -1.65 14.86 15.98
CA THR A 133 -0.96 14.83 14.70
C THR A 133 -1.44 13.60 13.93
N ILE A 134 -1.82 13.80 12.67
CA ILE A 134 -2.26 12.72 11.77
C ILE A 134 -1.22 12.56 10.68
N ILE A 135 -0.72 11.35 10.50
CA ILE A 135 0.22 10.97 9.45
C ILE A 135 -0.45 9.94 8.55
N ASP A 136 -0.57 10.26 7.26
CA ASP A 136 -1.06 9.38 6.20
C ASP A 136 0.14 8.72 5.50
N LEU A 137 0.20 7.39 5.54
CA LEU A 137 1.28 6.62 4.93
C LEU A 137 1.03 6.40 3.43
N LYS A 138 1.63 7.26 2.61
CA LYS A 138 1.53 7.15 1.14
C LYS A 138 2.04 5.81 0.61
N ASP A 139 1.23 5.17 -0.23
CA ASP A 139 1.54 3.90 -0.92
C ASP A 139 2.00 2.78 0.03
N ALA A 140 1.46 2.78 1.26
CA ALA A 140 1.88 1.93 2.38
C ALA A 140 2.04 0.44 2.04
N PHE A 141 1.13 -0.13 1.22
CA PHE A 141 1.20 -1.54 0.83
C PHE A 141 2.46 -1.87 0.01
N TRP A 142 2.95 -0.94 -0.83
CA TRP A 142 4.17 -1.16 -1.61
C TRP A 142 5.43 -1.20 -0.73
N ALA A 143 5.34 -0.72 0.52
CA ALA A 143 6.42 -0.86 1.48
C ALA A 143 6.59 -2.31 1.99
N CYS A 144 5.56 -3.16 1.85
CA CYS A 144 5.62 -4.56 2.30
C CYS A 144 6.20 -5.48 1.23
N PRO A 145 7.35 -6.16 1.46
CA PRO A 145 7.88 -7.15 0.54
C PRO A 145 6.99 -8.40 0.44
N LEU A 146 6.79 -8.92 -0.77
CA LEU A 146 6.19 -10.24 -1.00
C LEU A 146 7.26 -11.33 -1.13
N ALA A 147 7.00 -12.46 -0.48
CA ALA A 147 7.79 -13.68 -0.66
C ALA A 147 7.76 -14.13 -2.12
N GLU A 148 8.90 -14.58 -2.64
CA GLU A 148 9.07 -14.91 -4.07
C GLU A 148 8.04 -15.94 -4.56
N GLY A 149 7.81 -17.01 -3.79
CA GLY A 149 6.81 -18.03 -4.11
C GLY A 149 5.36 -17.54 -4.09
N SER A 150 5.09 -16.33 -3.58
CA SER A 150 3.77 -15.69 -3.59
C SER A 150 3.58 -14.68 -4.73
N ARG A 151 4.66 -14.23 -5.38
CA ARG A 151 4.59 -13.15 -6.39
C ARG A 151 3.81 -13.56 -7.64
N ASP A 152 3.93 -14.83 -8.04
CA ASP A 152 3.30 -15.35 -9.26
C ASP A 152 1.77 -15.26 -9.23
N TRP A 153 1.15 -15.26 -8.05
CA TRP A 153 -0.30 -15.06 -7.89
C TRP A 153 -0.77 -13.70 -8.43
N PHE A 154 0.10 -12.70 -8.40
CA PHE A 154 -0.24 -11.33 -8.76
C PHE A 154 0.30 -10.94 -10.14
N ALA A 155 0.56 -11.91 -11.01
CA ALA A 155 0.99 -11.65 -12.36
C ALA A 155 -0.13 -11.08 -13.26
N PHE A 156 0.26 -10.18 -14.17
CA PHE A 156 -0.60 -9.60 -15.19
C PHE A 156 0.15 -9.37 -16.50
N GLU A 157 -0.59 -9.34 -17.60
CA GLU A 157 -0.05 -9.04 -18.92
C GLU A 157 0.01 -7.52 -19.14
N TRP A 158 1.14 -7.05 -19.66
CA TRP A 158 1.32 -5.69 -20.15
C TRP A 158 1.66 -5.70 -21.63
N ASP A 159 0.89 -4.97 -22.41
CA ASP A 159 1.09 -4.77 -23.85
C ASP A 159 1.37 -3.29 -24.11
N HIS A 160 2.64 -2.98 -24.36
CA HIS A 160 3.12 -1.61 -24.48
C HIS A 160 2.68 -1.00 -25.82
N PRO A 161 1.87 0.07 -25.84
CA PRO A 161 1.24 0.55 -27.08
C PRO A 161 2.23 1.15 -28.09
N GLU A 162 3.36 1.68 -27.64
CA GLU A 162 4.36 2.33 -28.51
C GLU A 162 5.44 1.35 -29.02
N THR A 163 6.05 0.58 -28.13
CA THR A 163 7.09 -0.41 -28.49
C THR A 163 6.51 -1.73 -29.02
N LYS A 164 5.20 -1.97 -28.87
CA LYS A 164 4.50 -3.22 -29.22
C LYS A 164 5.07 -4.45 -28.51
N ARG A 165 5.81 -4.25 -27.41
CA ARG A 165 6.30 -5.33 -26.56
C ARG A 165 5.17 -5.83 -25.67
N ARG A 166 4.88 -7.12 -25.77
CA ARG A 166 4.02 -7.84 -24.82
C ARG A 166 4.89 -8.61 -23.83
N GLN A 167 4.60 -8.45 -22.56
CA GLN A 167 5.28 -9.17 -21.48
C GLN A 167 4.33 -9.44 -20.32
N GLN A 168 4.73 -10.33 -19.42
CA GLN A 168 4.05 -10.54 -18.16
C GLN A 168 4.88 -9.92 -17.04
N LEU A 169 4.21 -9.18 -16.17
CA LEU A 169 4.78 -8.53 -15.00
C LEU A 169 4.12 -9.11 -13.75
N ARG A 170 4.84 -9.14 -12.64
CA ARG A 170 4.29 -9.49 -11.32
C ARG A 170 4.75 -8.49 -10.26
N TRP A 171 4.01 -8.40 -9.17
CA TRP A 171 4.37 -7.55 -8.04
C TRP A 171 5.42 -8.22 -7.16
N THR A 172 6.40 -7.44 -6.72
CA THR A 172 7.38 -7.84 -5.70
C THR A 172 6.99 -7.36 -4.30
N ARG A 173 5.99 -6.48 -4.23
CA ARG A 173 5.40 -5.87 -3.04
C ARG A 173 3.92 -6.16 -2.95
N LEU A 174 3.33 -5.96 -1.79
CA LEU A 174 1.92 -6.22 -1.56
C LEU A 174 1.05 -5.34 -2.48
N PRO A 175 0.22 -5.92 -3.38
CA PRO A 175 -0.50 -5.13 -4.36
C PRO A 175 -1.74 -4.45 -3.77
N GLN A 176 -2.13 -3.35 -4.39
CA GLN A 176 -3.41 -2.70 -4.13
C GLN A 176 -4.56 -3.55 -4.71
N GLY A 177 -5.66 -3.69 -3.96
CA GLY A 177 -6.83 -4.48 -4.35
C GLY A 177 -6.82 -5.94 -3.89
N PHE A 178 -5.73 -6.40 -3.26
CA PHE A 178 -5.70 -7.70 -2.58
C PHE A 178 -6.39 -7.61 -1.21
N THR A 179 -7.30 -8.54 -0.93
CA THR A 179 -8.19 -8.46 0.24
C THR A 179 -7.44 -8.46 1.57
N GLU A 180 -6.33 -9.20 1.68
CA GLU A 180 -5.56 -9.24 2.93
C GLU A 180 -4.55 -8.09 3.05
N SER A 181 -4.38 -7.23 2.03
CA SER A 181 -3.37 -6.15 2.08
C SER A 181 -3.50 -5.26 3.32
N PRO A 182 -4.70 -4.77 3.70
CA PRO A 182 -4.86 -3.93 4.89
C PRO A 182 -4.49 -4.67 6.19
N ASN A 183 -4.88 -5.94 6.31
CA ASN A 183 -4.63 -6.75 7.51
C ASN A 183 -3.13 -7.08 7.67
N LEU A 184 -2.48 -7.45 6.56
CA LEU A 184 -1.06 -7.80 6.54
C LEU A 184 -0.17 -6.58 6.79
N PHE A 185 -0.52 -5.44 6.18
CA PHE A 185 0.14 -4.16 6.46
C PHE A 185 -0.06 -3.74 7.92
N GLY A 186 -1.30 -3.82 8.41
CA GLY A 186 -1.66 -3.48 9.78
C GLY A 186 -0.80 -4.22 10.81
N GLN A 187 -0.72 -5.55 10.71
CA GLN A 187 0.10 -6.39 11.58
C GLN A 187 1.60 -6.11 11.46
N ALA A 188 2.09 -5.81 10.24
CA ALA A 188 3.49 -5.50 10.02
C ALA A 188 3.87 -4.18 10.71
N LEU A 189 3.04 -3.16 10.55
CA LEU A 189 3.24 -1.85 11.16
C LEU A 189 3.07 -1.90 12.68
N GLU A 190 2.10 -2.66 13.20
CA GLU A 190 1.91 -2.86 14.64
C GLU A 190 3.19 -3.41 15.30
N ARG A 191 3.79 -4.46 14.72
CA ARG A 191 5.06 -5.03 15.21
C ARG A 191 6.27 -4.08 15.13
N LEU A 192 6.25 -3.14 14.19
CA LEU A 192 7.28 -2.11 14.09
C LEU A 192 7.07 -1.04 15.17
N LEU A 193 5.82 -0.64 15.41
CA LEU A 193 5.46 0.32 16.44
C LEU A 193 5.64 -0.23 17.86
N GLU A 194 5.48 -1.53 18.09
CA GLU A 194 5.80 -2.17 19.39
C GLU A 194 7.26 -1.97 19.82
N GLN A 195 8.17 -1.78 18.86
CA GLN A 195 9.58 -1.51 19.13
C GLN A 195 9.85 -0.02 19.41
N PHE A 196 8.87 0.84 19.14
CA PHE A 196 8.96 2.27 19.33
C PHE A 196 8.26 2.66 20.63
N THR A 197 9.03 3.12 21.61
CA THR A 197 8.48 3.72 22.82
C THR A 197 8.61 5.25 22.69
N PRO A 198 7.51 5.99 22.51
CA PRO A 198 7.58 7.45 22.45
C PRO A 198 8.05 8.02 23.79
N GLU A 199 8.81 9.11 23.74
CA GLU A 199 9.19 9.85 24.94
C GLU A 199 8.01 10.73 25.42
N GLY A 200 7.79 10.78 26.74
CA GLY A 200 6.74 11.61 27.34
C GLY A 200 5.34 10.97 27.38
N GLN A 201 4.32 11.78 27.63
CA GLN A 201 2.90 11.37 27.65
C GLN A 201 2.32 11.48 26.24
N VAL A 202 2.81 10.62 25.34
CA VAL A 202 2.38 10.54 23.94
C VAL A 202 1.83 9.14 23.67
N GLN A 203 0.73 9.07 22.94
CA GLN A 203 0.13 7.82 22.49
C GLN A 203 0.02 7.81 20.97
N ILE A 204 0.41 6.68 20.37
CA ILE A 204 0.29 6.42 18.94
C ILE A 204 -0.83 5.41 18.74
N LEU A 205 -1.78 5.76 17.89
CA LEU A 205 -2.89 4.92 17.48
C LEU A 205 -2.78 4.67 15.99
N GLN A 206 -2.85 3.39 15.60
CA GLN A 206 -2.75 2.97 14.22
C GLN A 206 -4.12 2.53 13.71
N TYR A 207 -4.51 3.03 12.54
CA TYR A 207 -5.66 2.56 11.79
C TYR A 207 -5.28 2.31 10.34
N VAL A 208 -4.91 1.06 10.01
CA VAL A 208 -4.42 0.67 8.67
C VAL A 208 -3.21 1.53 8.27
N ASP A 209 -3.38 2.50 7.38
CA ASP A 209 -2.39 3.43 6.84
C ASP A 209 -2.40 4.81 7.52
N ASP A 210 -3.37 5.07 8.40
CA ASP A 210 -3.43 6.27 9.23
C ASP A 210 -2.72 6.05 10.58
N LEU A 211 -1.85 6.98 10.94
CA LEU A 211 -1.28 7.09 12.28
C LEU A 211 -1.81 8.35 12.95
N LEU A 212 -2.42 8.20 14.12
CA LEU A 212 -2.84 9.28 14.99
C LEU A 212 -1.91 9.32 16.20
N ILE A 213 -1.20 10.42 16.34
CA ILE A 213 -0.35 10.72 17.50
C ILE A 213 -1.11 11.70 18.38
N SER A 214 -1.14 11.46 19.69
CA SER A 214 -1.81 12.34 20.66
C SER A 214 -0.94 12.59 21.89
N GLY A 215 -1.03 13.79 22.47
CA GLY A 215 -0.28 14.14 23.68
C GLY A 215 -0.86 15.33 24.44
N GLU A 216 -0.39 15.53 25.68
CA GLU A 216 -0.79 16.65 26.56
C GLU A 216 -0.23 18.01 26.11
N LYS A 217 0.96 17.99 25.50
CA LYS A 217 1.71 19.17 25.05
C LYS A 217 1.83 19.15 23.52
N PRO A 218 2.03 20.31 22.87
CA PRO A 218 2.33 20.33 21.44
C PRO A 218 3.62 19.54 21.19
N THR A 219 3.52 18.56 20.30
CA THR A 219 4.60 17.71 19.78
C THR A 219 4.70 17.88 18.28
#